data_AF-A0A830C2W3-F1
#
_entry.id   AF-A0A830C2W3-F1
#
_cell.length_a   1.000
_cell.length_b   1.000
_cell.length_c   1.000
_cell.angle_alpha   90.00
_cell.angle_beta   90.00
_cell.angle_gamma   90.00
#
_symmetry.space_group_name_H-M   'P 1'
#
loop_
_entity.id
_entity.type
_entity.pdbx_description
1 polymer ?
#
loop_
_entity_poly.entity_id
_entity_poly.type
_entity_poly.pdbx_seq_one_letter_code
_entity_poly.pdbx_strand_id
1 'polypeptide(L)'
;MVKAIALVVLLLISPAAYAVTHTVGDSSGWTTGFDYATWASGKNFAVGDTLVFTYGPSHAVDEVSQGGCNTANPLGSYTSSPTTINLNTTGTRYFICPRSNHCSQGQRLTVTVAAAGSTSPPPTGGSAPSTPAGTPPATPGTPPSTAGAAAATIGCRHFGRRRWS
;
A
#
# COMPACT_ATOMS: atom_id res chain seq x y z
N MET A 1 5.92 33.62 40.17
CA MET A 1 6.98 32.63 39.84
C MET A 1 6.39 31.29 39.40
N VAL A 2 5.66 30.56 40.27
CA VAL A 2 5.15 29.19 39.98
C VAL A 2 4.23 29.11 38.75
N LYS A 3 3.32 30.07 38.56
CA LYS A 3 2.43 30.12 37.37
C LYS A 3 3.18 30.33 36.05
N ALA A 4 4.26 31.12 36.07
CA ALA A 4 5.09 31.35 34.89
C ALA A 4 5.91 30.10 34.54
N ILE A 5 6.42 29.39 35.54
CA ILE A 5 7.13 28.12 35.37
C ILE A 5 6.17 27.04 34.84
N ALA A 6 4.94 26.95 35.38
CA ALA A 6 3.94 25.99 34.91
C ALA A 6 3.52 26.21 33.45
N LEU A 7 3.36 27.46 33.01
CA LEU A 7 3.04 27.79 31.61
C LEU A 7 4.21 27.47 30.65
N VAL A 8 5.45 27.76 31.06
CA VAL A 8 6.65 27.45 30.26
C VAL A 8 6.83 25.93 30.13
N VAL A 9 6.62 25.17 31.21
CA VAL A 9 6.65 23.70 31.17
C VAL A 9 5.55 23.14 30.27
N LEU A 10 4.34 23.70 30.29
CA LEU A 10 3.23 23.24 29.43
C LEU A 10 3.51 23.45 27.93
N LEU A 11 4.16 24.57 27.58
CA LEU A 11 4.53 24.88 26.19
C LEU A 11 5.66 23.98 25.66
N LEU A 12 6.56 23.52 26.53
CA LEU A 12 7.64 22.60 26.17
C LEU A 12 7.16 21.15 25.96
N ILE A 13 5.96 20.80 26.43
CA ILE A 13 5.38 19.44 26.31
C ILE A 13 4.49 19.32 25.05
N SER A 14 4.29 20.41 24.29
CA SER A 14 3.49 20.35 23.08
C SER A 14 4.24 19.59 21.98
N PRO A 15 3.67 18.51 21.39
CA PRO A 15 4.30 17.83 20.28
C PRO A 15 4.44 18.79 19.09
N ALA A 16 5.65 18.91 18.56
CA ALA A 16 5.91 19.70 17.37
C ALA A 16 5.22 19.04 16.16
N ALA A 17 4.26 19.75 15.56
CA ALA A 17 3.63 19.32 14.31
C ALA A 17 4.53 19.76 13.15
N TYR A 18 5.22 18.82 12.52
CA TYR A 18 5.99 19.06 11.30
C TYR A 18 5.17 18.64 10.08
N ALA A 19 5.19 19.46 9.04
CA ALA A 19 4.65 19.09 7.73
C ALA A 19 5.48 17.93 7.14
N VAL A 20 4.80 16.88 6.70
CA VAL A 20 5.42 15.71 6.08
C VAL A 20 5.23 15.76 4.57
N THR A 21 6.30 15.42 3.84
CA THR A 21 6.24 15.19 2.39
C THR A 21 6.07 13.70 2.11
N HIS A 22 4.96 13.33 1.47
CA HIS A 22 4.66 11.97 1.06
C HIS A 22 4.93 11.81 -0.45
N THR A 23 5.99 11.07 -0.81
CA THR A 23 6.22 10.68 -2.20
C THR A 23 5.27 9.57 -2.59
N VAL A 24 4.32 9.85 -3.49
CA VAL A 24 3.25 8.93 -3.86
C VAL A 24 3.83 7.68 -4.53
N GLY A 25 3.54 6.51 -3.96
CA GLY A 25 4.07 5.22 -4.42
C GLY A 25 5.53 4.95 -4.01
N ASP A 26 6.12 5.80 -3.17
CA ASP A 26 7.51 5.73 -2.72
C ASP A 26 8.48 5.53 -3.90
N SER A 27 9.26 4.43 -3.95
CA SER A 27 10.17 4.14 -5.06
C SER A 27 9.49 3.71 -6.36
N SER A 28 8.22 3.28 -6.30
CA SER A 28 7.44 2.90 -7.49
C SER A 28 6.92 4.11 -8.25
N GLY A 29 6.76 5.25 -7.56
CA GLY A 29 6.19 6.48 -8.11
C GLY A 29 4.72 6.33 -8.49
N TRP A 30 4.24 7.27 -9.30
CA TRP A 30 2.88 7.29 -9.83
C TRP A 30 2.79 6.50 -11.15
N THR A 31 2.47 5.22 -11.03
CA THR A 31 2.33 4.23 -12.11
C THR A 31 1.03 3.39 -12.02
N THR A 32 0.69 2.65 -13.07
CA THR A 32 -0.42 1.66 -13.08
C THR A 32 -0.03 0.35 -12.39
N GLY A 33 -1.03 -0.41 -11.92
CA GLY A 33 -0.81 -1.73 -11.30
C GLY A 33 -0.21 -1.71 -9.90
N PHE A 34 0.04 -0.53 -9.31
CA PHE A 34 0.49 -0.38 -7.93
C PHE A 34 -0.70 -0.25 -6.97
N ASP A 35 -0.59 -0.86 -5.78
CA ASP A 35 -1.64 -0.80 -4.75
C ASP A 35 -1.52 0.46 -3.87
N TYR A 36 -2.08 1.56 -4.37
CA TYR A 36 -2.12 2.82 -3.61
C TYR A 36 -3.01 2.78 -2.39
N ALA A 37 -3.98 1.86 -2.30
CA ALA A 37 -4.86 1.76 -1.14
C ALA A 37 -4.06 1.24 0.06
N THR A 38 -3.29 0.16 -0.14
CA THR A 38 -2.37 -0.36 0.88
C THR A 38 -1.29 0.66 1.21
N TRP A 39 -0.69 1.32 0.21
CA TRP A 39 0.29 2.38 0.43
C TRP A 39 -0.25 3.54 1.27
N ALA A 40 -1.47 4.00 1.00
CA ALA A 40 -2.10 5.09 1.75
C ALA A 40 -2.48 4.68 3.17
N SER A 41 -2.90 3.42 3.38
CA SER A 41 -3.29 2.92 4.71
C SER A 41 -2.15 2.93 5.73
N GLY A 42 -0.90 2.87 5.27
CA GLY A 42 0.30 2.95 6.10
C GLY A 42 0.72 4.37 6.48
N LYS A 43 -0.07 5.40 6.12
CA LYS A 43 0.31 6.81 6.30
C LYS A 43 -0.76 7.60 7.04
N ASN A 44 -0.32 8.63 7.75
CA ASN A 44 -1.19 9.63 8.35
C ASN A 44 -0.99 10.94 7.57
N PHE A 45 -2.05 11.40 6.92
CA PHE A 45 -2.04 12.65 6.16
C PHE A 45 -2.69 13.74 6.99
N ALA A 46 -1.99 14.85 7.18
CA ALA A 46 -2.48 15.98 7.98
C ALA A 46 -2.48 17.28 7.18
N VAL A 47 -3.27 18.25 7.62
CA VAL A 47 -3.19 19.61 7.09
C VAL A 47 -1.76 20.14 7.26
N GLY A 48 -1.19 20.68 6.19
CA GLY A 48 0.20 21.13 6.11
C GLY A 48 1.13 20.15 5.39
N ASP A 49 0.74 18.88 5.26
CA ASP A 49 1.51 17.89 4.51
C ASP A 49 1.49 18.17 3.00
N THR A 50 2.40 17.51 2.28
CA THR A 50 2.54 17.62 0.83
C THR A 50 2.55 16.24 0.18
N LEU A 51 1.81 16.07 -0.93
CA LEU A 51 1.93 14.92 -1.82
C LEU A 51 2.85 15.28 -2.99
N VAL A 52 3.80 14.40 -3.30
CA VAL A 52 4.68 14.53 -4.47
C VAL A 52 4.48 13.33 -5.38
N PHE A 53 3.97 13.59 -6.58
CA PHE A 53 3.76 12.59 -7.62
C PHE A 53 4.92 12.65 -8.62
N THR A 54 5.67 11.56 -8.75
CA THR A 54 6.73 11.40 -9.73
C THR A 54 6.31 10.37 -10.78
N TYR A 55 6.37 10.72 -12.06
CA TYR A 55 5.92 9.85 -13.14
C TYR A 55 6.57 10.18 -14.50
N GLY A 56 6.51 9.21 -15.42
CA GLY A 56 6.90 9.38 -16.82
C GLY A 56 5.83 10.07 -17.68
N PRO A 57 6.14 10.42 -18.94
CA PRO A 57 5.28 11.26 -19.80
C PRO A 57 3.93 10.62 -20.17
N SER A 58 3.82 9.30 -20.01
CA SER A 58 2.57 8.54 -20.22
C SER A 58 1.54 8.77 -19.12
N HIS A 59 1.86 9.45 -18.02
CA HIS A 59 0.97 9.68 -16.90
C HIS A 59 0.66 11.16 -16.70
N ALA A 60 -0.33 11.41 -15.85
CA ALA A 60 -0.78 12.71 -15.40
C ALA A 60 -1.51 12.50 -14.07
N VAL A 61 -1.80 13.59 -13.36
CA VAL A 61 -2.56 13.59 -12.12
C VAL A 61 -3.76 14.51 -12.31
N ASP A 62 -4.95 13.99 -12.11
CA ASP A 62 -6.16 14.78 -11.93
C ASP A 62 -6.64 14.64 -10.49
N GLU A 63 -6.99 15.76 -9.86
CA GLU A 63 -7.78 15.75 -8.65
C GLU A 63 -9.27 15.75 -9.01
N VAL A 64 -10.06 14.90 -8.36
CA VAL A 64 -11.49 14.73 -8.66
C VAL A 64 -12.32 14.80 -7.39
N SER A 65 -13.63 15.07 -7.54
CA SER A 65 -14.54 15.29 -6.41
C SER A 65 -14.94 14.03 -5.64
N GLN A 66 -14.76 12.84 -6.23
CA GLN A 66 -15.16 11.57 -5.62
C GLN A 66 -14.26 10.43 -6.09
N GLY A 67 -14.28 9.34 -5.33
CA GLY A 67 -13.61 8.10 -5.71
C GLY A 67 -14.17 7.50 -6.99
N GLY A 68 -13.31 6.90 -7.80
CA GLY A 68 -13.67 6.28 -9.07
C GLY A 68 -12.69 6.64 -10.18
N CYS A 69 -13.12 6.45 -11.44
CA CYS A 69 -12.33 6.77 -12.63
C CYS A 69 -13.08 7.70 -13.58
N ASN A 70 -13.83 8.65 -13.01
CA ASN A 70 -14.45 9.71 -13.79
C ASN A 70 -13.41 10.80 -14.07
N THR A 71 -13.04 10.97 -15.34
CA THR A 71 -12.08 11.98 -15.80
C THR A 71 -12.77 13.27 -16.26
N ALA A 72 -14.10 13.35 -16.16
CA ALA A 72 -14.84 14.56 -16.50
C ALA A 72 -14.77 15.56 -15.34
N ASN A 73 -14.59 16.85 -15.69
CA ASN A 73 -14.59 17.98 -14.75
C ASN A 73 -13.62 17.81 -13.56
N PRO A 74 -12.31 17.62 -13.82
CA PRO A 74 -11.33 17.56 -12.75
C PRO A 74 -11.31 18.88 -11.96
N LEU A 75 -11.07 18.78 -10.65
CA LEU A 75 -10.84 19.92 -9.76
C LEU A 75 -9.47 20.57 -10.02
N GLY A 76 -8.52 19.77 -10.49
CA GLY A 76 -7.21 20.21 -10.94
C GLY A 76 -6.58 19.15 -11.84
N SER A 77 -5.77 19.58 -12.82
CA SER A 77 -5.09 18.71 -13.77
C SER A 77 -3.62 19.07 -13.90
N TYR A 78 -2.77 18.07 -13.82
CA TYR A 78 -1.31 18.23 -13.77
C TYR A 78 -0.63 17.24 -14.72
N THR A 79 0.19 17.77 -15.62
CA THR A 79 0.88 16.99 -16.67
C THR A 79 2.40 17.04 -16.56
N SER A 80 2.94 17.79 -15.60
CA SER A 80 4.36 17.91 -15.32
C SER A 80 4.79 17.06 -14.14
N SER A 81 5.94 16.41 -14.25
CA SER A 81 6.54 15.62 -13.16
C SER A 81 7.82 16.31 -12.68
N PRO A 82 8.05 16.42 -11.36
CA PRO A 82 7.13 16.06 -10.28
C PRO A 82 5.93 17.02 -10.17
N THR A 83 4.77 16.48 -9.78
CA THR A 83 3.61 17.29 -9.37
C THR A 83 3.57 17.35 -7.84
N THR A 84 3.50 18.56 -7.29
CA THR A 84 3.46 18.81 -5.84
C THR A 84 2.10 19.37 -5.46
N ILE A 85 1.41 18.74 -4.51
CA ILE A 85 0.07 19.13 -4.06
C ILE A 85 0.07 19.25 -2.54
N ASN A 86 -0.22 20.44 -2.03
CA ASN A 86 -0.32 20.69 -0.59
C ASN A 86 -1.69 20.26 -0.06
N LEU A 87 -1.69 19.66 1.13
CA LEU A 87 -2.89 19.25 1.86
C LEU A 87 -3.29 20.39 2.80
N ASN A 88 -4.06 21.36 2.31
CA ASN A 88 -4.38 22.58 3.07
C ASN A 88 -5.68 22.50 3.87
N THR A 89 -6.53 21.51 3.60
CA THR A 89 -7.85 21.35 4.20
C THR A 89 -8.04 19.92 4.66
N THR A 90 -8.79 19.75 5.74
CA THR A 90 -9.23 18.42 6.19
C THR A 90 -10.21 17.80 5.20
N GLY A 91 -10.38 16.48 5.29
CA GLY A 91 -11.34 15.73 4.49
C GLY A 91 -10.69 14.79 3.49
N THR A 92 -11.53 14.09 2.72
CA THR A 92 -11.07 13.10 1.75
C THR A 92 -10.82 13.75 0.40
N ARG A 93 -9.65 13.46 -0.19
CA ARG A 93 -9.25 13.90 -1.53
C ARG A 93 -8.98 12.70 -2.42
N TYR A 94 -9.25 12.86 -3.71
CA TYR A 94 -9.17 11.79 -4.70
C TYR A 94 -8.30 12.23 -5.87
N PHE A 95 -7.33 11.39 -6.23
CA PHE A 95 -6.42 11.63 -7.34
C PHE A 95 -6.46 10.44 -8.30
N ILE A 96 -6.46 10.71 -9.60
CA ILE A 96 -6.49 9.67 -10.64
C ILE A 96 -5.52 10.01 -11.76
N CYS A 97 -5.10 9.00 -12.52
CA CYS A 97 -4.50 9.26 -13.81
C CYS A 97 -5.60 9.28 -14.88
N PRO A 98 -5.80 10.39 -15.61
CA PRO A 98 -6.89 10.51 -16.58
C PRO A 98 -6.61 9.83 -17.93
N ARG A 99 -5.43 9.20 -18.06
CA ARG A 99 -5.03 8.50 -19.27
C ARG A 99 -5.88 7.24 -19.45
N SER A 100 -6.21 6.94 -20.70
CA SER A 100 -7.11 5.83 -21.04
C SER A 100 -6.67 4.55 -20.34
N ASN A 101 -7.60 3.92 -19.63
CA ASN A 101 -7.41 2.67 -18.91
C ASN A 101 -6.39 2.68 -17.75
N HIS A 102 -5.79 3.81 -17.38
CA HIS A 102 -4.80 3.85 -16.28
C HIS A 102 -5.47 3.81 -14.91
N CYS A 103 -6.49 4.64 -14.69
CA CYS A 103 -7.22 4.64 -13.43
C CYS A 103 -7.93 3.30 -13.14
N SER A 104 -8.55 2.70 -14.16
CA SER A 104 -9.21 1.39 -14.02
C SER A 104 -8.22 0.26 -13.73
N GLN A 105 -6.96 0.42 -14.14
CA GLN A 105 -5.83 -0.45 -13.79
C GLN A 105 -5.15 -0.05 -12.46
N GLY A 106 -5.85 0.70 -11.61
CA GLY A 106 -5.41 0.97 -10.24
C GLY A 106 -4.59 2.23 -10.06
N GLN A 107 -4.32 3.04 -11.10
CA GLN A 107 -3.63 4.33 -10.93
C GLN A 107 -4.57 5.41 -10.39
N ARG A 108 -4.93 5.26 -9.12
CA ARG A 108 -5.81 6.14 -8.35
C ARG A 108 -5.41 6.13 -6.88
N LEU A 109 -5.59 7.24 -6.20
CA LEU A 109 -5.26 7.42 -4.79
C LEU A 109 -6.42 8.11 -4.08
N THR A 110 -6.72 7.63 -2.88
CA THR A 110 -7.63 8.30 -1.94
C THR A 110 -6.85 8.64 -0.69
N VAL A 111 -6.97 9.90 -0.25
CA VAL A 111 -6.24 10.44 0.90
C VAL A 111 -7.26 11.05 1.86
N THR A 112 -7.26 10.63 3.11
CA THR A 112 -8.06 11.29 4.16
C THR A 112 -7.15 12.17 5.00
N VAL A 113 -7.38 13.48 4.92
CA VAL A 113 -6.56 14.51 5.57
C VAL A 113 -7.17 14.88 6.92
N ALA A 114 -6.42 14.63 8.00
CA ALA A 114 -6.78 15.02 9.35
C ALA A 114 -6.31 16.44 9.68
N ALA A 115 -6.78 17.01 10.79
CA ALA A 115 -6.31 18.30 11.27
C ALA A 115 -4.82 18.22 11.68
N ALA A 116 -4.08 19.30 11.49
CA ALA A 116 -2.69 19.41 11.94
C ALA A 116 -2.58 19.10 13.45
N GLY A 117 -1.58 18.29 13.84
CA GLY A 117 -1.34 17.94 15.25
C GLY A 117 -2.24 16.84 15.83
N SER A 118 -3.12 16.22 15.02
CA SER A 118 -3.83 15.00 15.44
C SER A 118 -2.92 13.78 15.24
N THR A 119 -2.33 13.28 16.33
CA THR A 119 -1.67 11.96 16.31
C THR A 119 -2.77 10.91 16.36
N SER A 120 -3.15 10.37 15.19
CA SER A 120 -3.87 9.10 15.18
C SER A 120 -2.96 8.02 15.77
N PRO A 121 -3.42 7.18 16.70
CA PRO A 121 -2.59 6.11 17.25
C PRO A 121 -2.12 5.20 16.10
N PRO A 122 -0.86 4.70 16.14
CA PRO A 122 -0.42 3.71 15.18
C PRO A 122 -1.36 2.49 15.23
N PRO A 123 -1.64 1.83 14.09
CA PRO A 123 -2.47 0.63 14.10
C PRO A 123 -1.81 -0.43 14.99
N THR A 124 -2.41 -0.71 16.15
CA THR A 124 -2.06 -1.87 16.97
C THR A 124 -2.61 -3.11 16.28
N GLY A 125 -1.80 -3.74 15.43
CA GLY A 125 -2.22 -4.90 14.65
C GLY A 125 -1.06 -5.83 14.34
N GLY A 126 -0.68 -6.64 15.32
CA GLY A 126 0.35 -7.66 15.18
C GLY A 126 0.45 -8.54 16.42
N SER A 127 -0.62 -9.23 16.79
CA SER A 127 -0.52 -10.37 17.70
C SER A 127 0.39 -11.42 17.05
N ALA A 128 1.53 -11.69 17.68
CA ALA A 128 2.44 -12.75 17.27
C ALA A 128 1.69 -14.08 17.14
N PRO A 129 2.05 -14.96 16.18
CA PRO A 129 1.50 -16.30 16.13
C PRO A 129 1.92 -17.05 17.39
N SER A 130 0.96 -17.43 18.23
CA SER A 130 1.19 -18.41 19.27
C SER A 130 1.46 -19.76 18.61
N THR A 131 2.69 -20.23 18.78
CA THR A 131 3.12 -21.59 18.44
C THR A 131 2.23 -22.62 19.13
N PRO A 132 1.68 -23.62 18.42
CA PRO A 132 1.09 -24.78 19.09
C PRO A 132 2.22 -25.61 19.71
N ALA A 133 2.20 -25.75 21.04
CA ALA A 133 3.07 -26.66 21.77
C ALA A 133 2.76 -28.11 21.34
N GLY A 134 3.79 -28.80 20.88
CA GLY A 134 3.73 -30.18 20.43
C GLY A 134 3.35 -31.15 21.56
N THR A 135 2.42 -32.04 21.26
CA THR A 135 2.07 -33.19 22.09
C THR A 135 3.16 -34.28 21.98
N PRO A 136 3.49 -35.01 23.06
CA PRO A 136 4.61 -35.96 23.08
C PRO A 136 4.37 -37.21 22.21
N PRO A 137 5.45 -37.95 21.85
CA PRO A 137 5.39 -39.09 20.95
C PRO A 137 4.85 -40.35 21.63
N ALA A 138 4.03 -41.12 20.90
CA ALA A 138 3.69 -42.50 21.24
C ALA A 138 4.43 -43.47 20.30
N THR A 139 5.11 -44.45 20.87
CA THR A 139 5.63 -45.67 20.24
C THR A 139 5.71 -46.70 21.38
N PRO A 140 5.65 -48.05 21.18
CA PRO A 140 5.80 -48.79 19.92
C PRO A 140 4.79 -49.94 19.69
N GLY A 141 4.63 -50.33 18.42
CA GLY A 141 4.02 -51.62 18.04
C GLY A 141 4.60 -52.09 16.71
N THR A 142 5.43 -53.14 16.75
CA THR A 142 6.12 -53.78 15.61
C THR A 142 5.28 -54.97 15.07
N PRO A 143 5.70 -55.68 14.00
CA PRO A 143 5.19 -55.63 12.62
C PRO A 143 4.33 -56.87 12.24
N PRO A 144 3.98 -57.05 10.95
CA PRO A 144 4.74 -58.07 10.24
C PRO A 144 5.11 -57.73 8.78
N SER A 145 6.23 -58.30 8.38
CA SER A 145 6.81 -58.33 7.04
C SER A 145 5.92 -59.01 6.01
N THR A 146 5.92 -58.51 4.78
CA THR A 146 5.96 -59.38 3.59
C THR A 146 6.77 -58.73 2.49
N ALA A 147 7.69 -59.51 1.95
CA ALA A 147 8.68 -59.19 0.94
C ALA A 147 8.09 -59.13 -0.49
N GLY A 148 8.84 -58.51 -1.40
CA GLY A 148 8.64 -58.58 -2.85
C GLY A 148 9.02 -57.27 -3.53
N ALA A 149 10.31 -56.98 -3.69
CA ALA A 149 11.10 -57.31 -4.89
C ALA A 149 10.81 -56.38 -6.09
N ALA A 150 11.90 -55.77 -6.56
CA ALA A 150 12.02 -54.83 -7.67
C ALA A 150 11.52 -55.38 -9.02
N ALA A 151 11.19 -54.48 -9.95
CA ALA A 151 11.86 -54.40 -11.26
C ALA A 151 11.36 -53.22 -12.10
N ALA A 152 12.31 -52.60 -12.78
CA ALA A 152 12.14 -51.57 -13.81
C ALA A 152 11.66 -52.17 -15.15
N THR A 153 10.91 -51.39 -15.94
CA THR A 153 10.82 -51.50 -17.43
C THR A 153 10.24 -50.17 -17.94
N ILE A 154 11.00 -49.30 -18.60
CA ILE A 154 11.31 -49.21 -20.05
C ILE A 154 10.09 -48.93 -20.95
N GLY A 155 10.20 -47.83 -21.71
CA GLY A 155 9.58 -47.64 -23.03
C GLY A 155 8.26 -46.85 -23.03
N CYS A 156 7.90 -46.08 -24.04
CA CYS A 156 8.56 -45.72 -25.29
C CYS A 156 7.84 -44.49 -25.89
N ARG A 157 8.54 -43.86 -26.83
CA ARG A 157 8.21 -42.62 -27.55
C ARG A 157 6.86 -42.67 -28.27
N HIS A 158 6.20 -41.52 -28.41
CA HIS A 158 5.40 -41.24 -29.61
C HIS A 158 5.59 -39.80 -30.09
N PHE A 159 6.24 -39.70 -31.25
CA PHE A 159 6.30 -38.53 -32.12
C PHE A 159 4.92 -38.35 -32.76
N GLY A 160 4.32 -37.17 -32.62
CA GLY A 160 3.06 -36.82 -33.26
C GLY A 160 3.09 -35.42 -33.83
N ARG A 161 3.80 -35.24 -34.96
CA ARG A 161 3.72 -34.03 -35.78
C ARG A 161 2.30 -33.92 -36.37
N ARG A 162 1.63 -32.79 -36.21
CA ARG A 162 0.58 -32.36 -37.14
C ARG A 162 0.78 -30.91 -37.53
N ARG A 163 1.19 -30.74 -38.79
CA ARG A 163 1.10 -29.50 -39.57
C ARG A 163 -0.38 -29.18 -39.79
N TRP A 164 -0.75 -27.91 -39.70
CA TRP A 164 -1.97 -27.39 -40.34
C TRP A 164 -1.56 -26.25 -41.25
N SER A 165 -2.24 -26.24 -42.39
CA SER A 165 -2.14 -25.35 -43.55
C SER A 165 -2.49 -23.90 -43.23
#